data_AF-A0ABC8UEL6-F1
#
_entry.id   AF-A0ABC8UEL6-F1
#
_cell.length_a   1.000
_cell.length_b   1.000
_cell.length_c   1.000
_cell.angle_alpha   90.00
_cell.angle_beta   90.00
_cell.angle_gamma   90.00
#
_symmetry.space_group_name_H-M   'P 1'
#
loop_
_entity.id
_entity.type
_entity.pdbx_description
1 polymer ?
#
loop_
_entity_poly.entity_id
_entity_poly.type
_entity_poly.pdbx_seq_one_letter_code
_entity_poly.pdbx_strand_id
1 'polypeptide(L)'
;CLLPLCNSYWTQGEEQEKAKEEASEVLKILDSELKDKKFFGGDTIGLADIAANFIGFWFPITQEVIGVEVLTKEKYPKLCEWIDEFVNCNIIMENLHPKDELVASFQARLQAATAPK
;
A
#
# COMPACT_ATOMS: atom_id res chain seq x y z
N CYS A 1 5.26 -8.50 -7.89
CA CYS A 1 5.24 -7.39 -6.91
C CYS A 1 4.11 -7.54 -5.90
N LEU A 2 2.85 -7.80 -6.32
CA LEU A 2 1.71 -7.84 -5.40
C LEU A 2 1.73 -9.01 -4.39
N LEU A 3 2.18 -10.20 -4.80
CA LEU A 3 2.17 -11.38 -3.92
C LEU A 3 3.00 -11.19 -2.63
N PRO A 4 4.26 -10.72 -2.67
CA PRO A 4 5.01 -10.41 -1.45
C PRO A 4 4.31 -9.38 -0.56
N LEU A 5 3.76 -8.31 -1.15
CA LEU A 5 3.05 -7.27 -0.43
C LEU A 5 1.82 -7.84 0.30
N CYS A 6 1.01 -8.62 -0.40
CA CYS A 6 -0.14 -9.33 0.15
C CYS A 6 0.28 -10.29 1.28
N ASN A 7 1.28 -11.14 1.03
CA ASN A 7 1.72 -12.15 1.98
C ASN A 7 2.34 -11.52 3.23
N SER A 8 2.96 -10.35 3.13
CA SER A 8 3.50 -9.61 4.29
C SER A 8 2.46 -9.34 5.38
N TYR A 9 1.17 -9.37 5.02
CA TYR A 9 0.03 -9.20 5.93
C TYR A 9 -0.66 -10.49 6.33
N TRP A 10 -0.86 -11.42 5.39
CA TRP A 10 -1.79 -12.55 5.57
C TRP A 10 -1.14 -13.86 5.97
N THR A 11 0.19 -13.98 5.88
CA THR A 11 0.91 -15.16 6.38
C THR A 11 1.43 -14.93 7.81
N GLN A 12 1.92 -15.98 8.46
CA GLN A 12 2.45 -15.92 9.84
C GLN A 12 3.81 -16.61 9.93
N GLY A 13 4.58 -16.26 10.96
CA GLY A 13 5.88 -16.87 11.23
C GLY A 13 6.91 -16.58 10.14
N GLU A 14 7.74 -17.57 9.82
CA GLU A 14 8.87 -17.44 8.89
C GLU A 14 8.43 -17.01 7.47
N GLU A 15 7.27 -17.47 7.00
CA GLU A 15 6.73 -17.09 5.70
C GLU A 15 6.38 -15.60 5.64
N GLN A 16 5.90 -15.03 6.74
CA GLN A 16 5.58 -13.61 6.83
C GLN A 16 6.84 -12.76 6.81
N GLU A 17 7.87 -13.16 7.56
CA GLU A 17 9.14 -12.42 7.59
C GLU A 17 9.81 -12.41 6.22
N LYS A 18 9.84 -13.57 5.53
CA LYS A 18 10.34 -13.64 4.15
C LYS A 18 9.53 -12.76 3.20
N ALA A 19 8.21 -12.77 3.31
CA ALA A 19 7.35 -11.92 2.49
C ALA A 19 7.58 -10.42 2.74
N LYS A 20 7.84 -10.01 4.00
CA LYS A 20 8.21 -8.62 4.35
C LYS A 20 9.55 -8.21 3.74
N GLU A 21 10.53 -9.10 3.70
CA GLU A 21 11.82 -8.84 3.03
C GLU A 21 11.63 -8.66 1.52
N GLU A 22 10.93 -9.57 0.86
CA GLU A 22 10.63 -9.48 -0.58
C GLU A 22 9.78 -8.23 -0.90
N ALA A 23 8.80 -7.90 -0.05
CA ALA A 23 8.02 -6.67 -0.16
C ALA A 23 8.91 -5.43 -0.04
N SER A 24 9.86 -5.44 0.90
CA SER A 24 10.81 -4.33 1.09
C SER A 24 11.65 -4.09 -0.17
N GLU A 25 12.12 -5.14 -0.85
CA GLU A 25 12.86 -5.02 -2.11
C GLU A 25 12.01 -4.40 -3.22
N VAL A 26 10.76 -4.85 -3.38
CA VAL A 26 9.82 -4.29 -4.35
C VAL A 26 9.57 -2.81 -4.08
N LEU A 27 9.33 -2.43 -2.83
CA LEU A 27 9.08 -1.03 -2.45
C LEU A 27 10.31 -0.15 -2.68
N LYS A 28 11.53 -0.66 -2.42
CA LYS A 28 12.79 0.07 -2.73
C LYS A 28 12.92 0.37 -4.22
N ILE A 29 12.57 -0.59 -5.08
CA ILE A 29 12.62 -0.39 -6.53
C ILE A 29 11.64 0.71 -6.94
N LEU A 30 10.41 0.67 -6.45
CA LEU A 30 9.38 1.66 -6.79
C LEU A 30 9.75 3.07 -6.29
N ASP A 31 10.22 3.18 -5.05
CA ASP A 31 10.71 4.44 -4.48
C ASP A 31 11.85 5.04 -5.33
N SER A 32 12.79 4.18 -5.75
CA SER A 32 13.93 4.60 -6.58
C SER A 32 13.53 5.00 -8.00
N GLU A 33 12.47 4.42 -8.58
CA GLU A 33 12.01 4.74 -9.94
C GLU A 33 11.27 6.08 -10.03
N LEU A 34 10.73 6.55 -8.91
CA LEU A 34 10.11 7.87 -8.81
C LEU A 34 11.15 8.98 -8.98
N LYS A 35 12.35 8.86 -8.40
CA LYS A 35 13.43 9.88 -8.50
C LYS A 35 12.88 11.28 -8.17
N ASP A 36 12.85 12.16 -9.18
CA ASP A 36 12.35 13.53 -9.10
C ASP A 36 10.95 13.70 -9.72
N LYS A 37 10.29 12.60 -10.12
CA LYS A 37 8.96 12.63 -10.75
C LYS A 37 7.87 12.70 -9.68
N LYS A 38 6.79 13.41 -10.00
CA LYS A 38 5.58 13.44 -9.20
C LYS A 38 4.79 12.13 -9.27
N PHE A 39 4.69 11.57 -10.47
CA PHE A 39 4.03 10.29 -10.78
C PHE A 39 5.01 9.37 -11.52
N PHE A 40 4.73 8.07 -11.56
CA PHE A 40 5.51 7.16 -12.41
C PHE A 40 5.43 7.56 -13.89
N GLY A 41 4.30 8.16 -14.31
CA GLY A 41 4.11 8.80 -15.61
C GLY A 41 4.81 10.15 -15.81
N GLY A 42 5.52 10.69 -14.82
CA GLY A 42 6.15 12.01 -14.86
C GLY A 42 5.30 13.06 -14.14
N ASP A 43 4.83 14.07 -14.88
CA ASP A 43 4.04 15.18 -14.32
C ASP A 43 2.54 14.85 -14.17
N THR A 44 2.08 13.81 -14.87
CA THR A 44 0.68 13.36 -14.88
C THR A 44 0.58 11.86 -14.62
N ILE A 45 -0.57 11.41 -14.10
CA ILE A 45 -0.87 9.99 -13.91
C ILE A 45 -0.71 9.24 -15.23
N GLY A 46 0.13 8.20 -15.22
CA GLY A 46 0.34 7.28 -16.33
C GLY A 46 -0.16 5.87 -16.03
N LEU A 47 0.09 4.95 -16.96
CA LEU A 47 -0.31 3.54 -16.82
C LEU A 47 0.27 2.88 -15.57
N ALA A 48 1.53 3.17 -15.24
CA ALA A 48 2.21 2.62 -14.08
C ALA A 48 1.55 3.09 -12.77
N ASP A 49 1.09 4.34 -12.69
CA ASP A 49 0.38 4.88 -11.53
C ASP A 49 -0.96 4.16 -11.32
N ILE A 50 -1.72 3.95 -12.40
CA ILE A 50 -2.99 3.21 -12.36
C ILE A 50 -2.75 1.77 -11.92
N ALA A 51 -1.73 1.10 -12.47
CA ALA A 51 -1.37 -0.26 -12.09
C ALA A 51 -0.89 -0.36 -10.62
N ALA A 52 -0.25 0.70 -10.12
CA ALA A 52 0.23 0.80 -8.75
C ALA A 52 -0.86 1.22 -7.74
N ASN A 53 -2.13 1.39 -8.16
CA ASN A 53 -3.25 1.75 -7.27
C ASN A 53 -3.27 0.93 -5.96
N PHE A 54 -3.04 -0.38 -6.04
CA PHE A 54 -3.02 -1.24 -4.85
C PHE A 54 -2.00 -0.76 -3.80
N ILE A 55 -0.82 -0.33 -4.24
CA ILE A 55 0.25 0.19 -3.38
C ILE A 55 -0.11 1.61 -2.90
N GLY A 56 -0.72 2.40 -3.78
CA GLY A 56 -1.17 3.77 -3.52
C GLY A 56 -2.22 3.86 -2.41
N PHE A 57 -3.22 2.99 -2.47
CA PHE A 57 -4.45 3.15 -1.69
C PHE A 57 -4.73 1.99 -0.73
N TRP A 58 -4.67 0.75 -1.20
CA TRP A 58 -5.09 -0.42 -0.42
C TRP A 58 -4.03 -0.88 0.58
N PHE A 59 -2.75 -0.80 0.21
CA PHE A 59 -1.64 -1.24 1.04
C PHE A 59 -1.53 -0.43 2.35
N PRO A 60 -1.53 0.92 2.35
CA PRO A 60 -1.47 1.70 3.60
C PRO A 60 -2.66 1.45 4.53
N ILE A 61 -3.87 1.30 3.97
CA ILE A 61 -5.08 0.99 4.76
C ILE A 61 -4.93 -0.39 5.43
N THR A 62 -4.48 -1.39 4.68
CA THR A 62 -4.33 -2.75 5.21
C THR A 62 -3.25 -2.82 6.28
N GLN A 63 -2.15 -2.09 6.06
CA GLN A 63 -1.08 -1.92 7.02
C GLN A 63 -1.59 -1.39 8.37
N GLU A 64 -2.38 -0.31 8.32
CA GLU A 64 -2.98 0.35 9.49
C GLU A 64 -3.92 -0.59 10.26
N VAL A 65 -4.75 -1.35 9.54
CA VAL A 65 -5.71 -2.28 10.14
C VAL A 65 -5.00 -3.45 10.85
N ILE A 66 -3.91 -3.95 10.28
CA ILE A 66 -3.20 -5.13 10.79
C ILE A 66 -2.13 -4.73 11.83
N GLY A 67 -1.72 -3.46 11.88
CA GLY A 67 -0.71 -2.97 12.82
C GLY A 67 0.71 -3.43 12.49
N VAL A 68 0.98 -3.70 11.21
CA VAL A 68 2.32 -4.00 10.69
C VAL A 68 2.91 -2.72 10.11
N GLU A 69 4.23 -2.52 10.09
CA GLU A 69 4.85 -1.35 9.43
C GLU A 69 5.90 -1.79 8.39
N VAL A 70 5.47 -1.91 7.14
CA VAL A 70 6.33 -2.25 6.00
C VAL A 70 6.64 -0.98 5.21
N LEU A 71 5.64 -0.25 4.73
CA LEU A 71 5.79 1.02 4.02
C LEU A 71 5.79 2.19 5.01
N THR A 72 6.94 2.86 5.15
CA THR A 72 7.10 4.05 5.99
C THR A 72 7.82 5.16 5.24
N LYS A 73 7.53 6.42 5.60
CA LYS A 73 8.16 7.61 4.99
C LYS A 73 9.67 7.67 5.21
N GLU A 74 10.17 7.09 6.30
CA GLU A 74 11.60 6.99 6.57
C GLU A 74 12.32 6.07 5.57
N LYS A 75 11.67 4.95 5.20
CA LYS A 75 12.26 3.95 4.30
C LYS A 75 11.99 4.25 2.82
N TYR A 76 10.84 4.83 2.51
CA TYR A 76 10.35 5.06 1.14
C TYR A 76 9.76 6.47 0.98
N PRO A 77 10.58 7.52 1.14
CA PRO A 77 10.09 8.89 1.16
C PRO A 77 9.39 9.29 -0.14
N LYS A 78 9.91 8.87 -1.30
CA LYS A 78 9.35 9.23 -2.61
C LYS A 78 8.06 8.49 -2.90
N LEU A 79 8.00 7.22 -2.54
CA LEU A 79 6.79 6.42 -2.68
C LEU A 79 5.67 6.94 -1.77
N CYS A 80 6.00 7.40 -0.56
CA CYS A 80 5.04 8.06 0.32
C CYS A 80 4.56 9.41 -0.25
N GLU A 81 5.46 10.24 -0.79
CA GLU A 81 5.07 11.48 -1.50
C GLU A 81 4.13 11.17 -2.68
N TRP A 82 4.44 10.13 -3.45
CA TRP A 82 3.60 9.67 -4.55
C TRP A 82 2.23 9.18 -4.09
N ILE A 83 2.15 8.42 -2.98
CA ILE A 83 0.88 7.99 -2.39
C ILE A 83 0.01 9.20 -2.06
N ASP A 84 0.58 10.18 -1.36
CA ASP A 84 -0.13 11.41 -0.97
C ASP A 84 -0.65 12.16 -2.21
N GLU A 85 0.15 12.30 -3.26
CA GLU A 85 -0.26 12.95 -4.51
C GLU A 85 -1.30 12.13 -5.30
N PHE A 86 -1.18 10.79 -5.28
CA PHE A 86 -2.06 9.88 -6.01
C PHE A 86 -3.48 9.85 -5.42
N VAL A 87 -3.61 9.74 -4.09
CA VAL A 87 -4.92 9.69 -3.43
C VAL A 87 -5.65 11.04 -3.43
N ASN A 88 -4.90 12.14 -3.47
CA ASN A 88 -5.44 13.50 -3.58
C ASN A 88 -5.71 13.94 -5.02
N CYS A 89 -5.39 13.10 -6.02
CA CYS A 89 -5.74 13.41 -7.40
C CYS A 89 -7.25 13.31 -7.60
N ASN A 90 -7.90 14.37 -8.05
CA ASN A 90 -9.36 14.46 -8.21
C ASN A 90 -9.97 13.24 -8.96
N ILE A 91 -9.31 12.77 -10.02
CA ILE A 91 -9.78 11.62 -10.82
C ILE A 91 -9.84 10.34 -9.97
N ILE A 92 -8.87 10.15 -9.08
CA ILE A 92 -8.79 8.99 -8.21
C ILE A 92 -9.75 9.18 -7.02
N MET A 93 -9.72 10.33 -6.37
CA MET A 93 -10.54 10.66 -5.20
C MET A 93 -12.05 10.46 -5.45
N GLU A 94 -12.57 10.84 -6.62
CA GLU A 94 -13.99 10.64 -6.97
C GLU A 94 -14.42 9.16 -7.05
N ASN A 95 -13.46 8.24 -7.22
CA ASN A 95 -13.71 6.81 -7.39
C ASN A 95 -13.33 5.96 -6.16
N LEU A 96 -12.70 6.57 -5.15
CA LEU A 96 -12.28 5.86 -3.94
C LEU A 96 -13.36 5.93 -2.87
N HIS A 97 -13.62 4.81 -2.20
CA HIS A 97 -14.43 4.82 -0.99
C HIS A 97 -13.71 5.61 0.10
N PRO A 98 -14.45 6.31 1.00
CA PRO A 98 -13.86 6.99 2.13
C PRO A 98 -12.95 6.05 2.93
N LYS A 99 -11.72 6.50 3.21
CA LYS A 99 -10.70 5.70 3.89
C LYS A 99 -11.23 5.11 5.21
N ASP A 100 -11.92 5.92 6.00
CA ASP A 100 -12.42 5.54 7.32
C ASP A 100 -13.45 4.40 7.25
N GLU A 101 -14.32 4.40 6.23
CA GLU A 101 -15.29 3.33 6.02
C GLU A 101 -14.61 2.01 5.64
N LEU A 102 -13.57 2.09 4.81
CA LEU A 102 -12.77 0.92 4.45
C LEU A 102 -12.00 0.38 5.64
N VAL A 103 -11.36 1.23 6.44
CA VAL A 103 -10.67 0.84 7.68
C VAL A 103 -11.65 0.11 8.61
N ALA A 104 -12.82 0.68 8.87
CA ALA A 104 -13.85 0.07 9.71
C ALA A 104 -14.32 -1.28 9.16
N SER A 105 -14.57 -1.38 7.85
CA SER A 105 -14.95 -2.64 7.19
C SER A 105 -13.87 -3.71 7.35
N PHE A 106 -12.61 -3.36 7.11
CA PHE A 106 -11.49 -4.29 7.20
C PHE A 106 -11.25 -4.75 8.64
N GLN A 107 -11.34 -3.84 9.62
CA GLN A 107 -11.28 -4.17 11.05
C GLN A 107 -12.38 -5.14 11.45
N ALA A 108 -13.63 -4.88 11.04
CA ALA A 108 -14.76 -5.77 11.34
C ALA A 108 -14.55 -7.19 10.76
N ARG A 109 -14.04 -7.29 9.53
CA ARG A 109 -13.72 -8.59 8.91
C ARG A 109 -12.59 -9.32 9.63
N LEU A 110 -11.55 -8.60 10.06
CA LEU A 110 -10.44 -9.18 10.81
C LEU A 110 -10.89 -9.68 12.19
N GLN A 111 -11.72 -8.92 12.89
CA GLN A 111 -12.31 -9.33 14.16
C GLN A 111 -13.18 -10.59 14.00
N ALA A 112 -14.02 -10.64 12.95
CA ALA A 112 -14.83 -11.83 12.66
C ALA A 112 -13.98 -13.07 12.35
N ALA A 113 -12.83 -12.90 11.67
CA ALA A 113 -11.93 -14.00 11.35
C ALA A 113 -11.11 -14.51 12.56
N THR A 114 -10.90 -13.66 13.57
CA THR A 114 -10.12 -13.99 14.78
C THR A 114 -10.98 -14.36 15.99
N ALA A 115 -12.31 -14.17 15.91
CA ALA A 115 -13.24 -14.58 16.97
C ALA A 115 -13.27 -16.11 17.13
N PRO A 116 -13.20 -16.64 18.37
CA PRO A 116 -13.38 -18.07 18.62
C PRO A 116 -14.80 -18.49 18.22
N LYS A 117 -14.90 -19.65 17.55
CA LYS A 117 -16.18 -20.27 17.18
C LYS A 117 -16.98 -20.71 18.40
#